data_AF-A0A951AKV0-F1
#
_entry.id   AF-A0A951AKV0-F1
#
_cell.length_a   1.000
_cell.length_b   1.000
_cell.length_c   1.000
_cell.angle_alpha   90.00
_cell.angle_beta   90.00
_cell.angle_gamma   90.00
#
_symmetry.space_group_name_H-M   'P 1'
#
loop_
_entity.id
_entity.type
_entity.pdbx_description
1 polymer ?
#
loop_
_entity_poly.entity_id
_entity_poly.type
_entity_poly.pdbx_seq_one_letter_code
_entity_poly.pdbx_strand_id
1 'polypeptide(L)'
;MSDQFFYVQLKFTPKIGTESAPMTKQHEAVVEVPKYLVQRKQSEITKENPREKVIVLDLARRAALGAFPTVPERVVGLYDEDQPIWYEDRPHVMNERPCDNEENGTRAWRIV
;
A
#
# COMPACT_ATOMS: atom_id res chain seq x y z
N MET A 1 -8.79 7.78 13.99
CA MET A 1 -8.81 7.49 12.54
C MET A 1 -9.37 8.69 11.80
N SER A 2 -8.59 9.29 10.90
CA SER A 2 -9.03 10.39 10.02
C SER A 2 -10.40 10.11 9.40
N ASP A 3 -11.24 11.15 9.29
CA ASP A 3 -12.58 11.04 8.73
C ASP A 3 -12.57 10.79 7.22
N GLN A 4 -11.48 11.15 6.54
CA GLN A 4 -11.41 11.13 5.07
C GLN A 4 -10.52 10.02 4.52
N PHE A 5 -9.53 9.56 5.30
CA PHE A 5 -8.51 8.64 4.82
C PHE A 5 -8.20 7.51 5.80
N PHE A 6 -7.73 6.39 5.25
CA PHE A 6 -7.01 5.36 5.97
C PHE A 6 -5.52 5.55 5.76
N TYR A 7 -4.75 5.41 6.84
CA TYR A 7 -3.30 5.44 6.83
C TYR A 7 -2.76 4.06 7.17
N VAL A 8 -1.99 3.48 6.26
CA VAL A 8 -1.43 2.14 6.42
C VAL A 8 0.03 2.12 6.00
N GLN A 9 0.86 1.47 6.79
CA GLN A 9 2.23 1.15 6.42
C GLN A 9 2.35 -0.32 6.08
N LEU A 10 2.96 -0.56 4.93
CA LEU A 10 3.19 -1.87 4.36
C LEU A 10 4.69 -2.11 4.29
N LYS A 11 5.10 -3.26 4.79
CA LYS A 11 6.47 -3.73 4.73
C LYS A 11 6.54 -4.98 3.85
N PHE A 12 7.42 -4.91 2.88
CA PHE A 12 7.60 -5.88 1.81
C PHE A 12 8.97 -6.54 2.00
N THR A 13 8.95 -7.80 2.40
CA THR A 13 10.16 -8.62 2.55
C THR A 13 10.30 -9.50 1.30
N PRO A 14 11.38 -9.39 0.52
CA PRO A 14 11.56 -10.20 -0.68
C PRO A 14 11.53 -11.70 -0.37
N LYS A 15 10.80 -12.49 -1.17
CA LYS A 15 10.79 -13.94 -1.03
C LYS A 15 12.13 -14.53 -1.46
N ILE A 16 12.82 -15.18 -0.53
CA ILE A 16 14.10 -15.86 -0.81
C ILE A 16 13.86 -16.96 -1.85
N GLY A 17 14.56 -16.89 -3.00
CA GLY A 17 14.54 -17.92 -4.04
C GLY A 17 13.79 -17.59 -5.33
N THR A 18 13.27 -16.37 -5.50
CA THR A 18 12.80 -15.92 -6.83
C THR A 18 14.00 -15.53 -7.70
N GLU A 19 14.22 -16.24 -8.80
CA GLU A 19 15.37 -16.07 -9.72
C GLU A 19 15.45 -14.67 -10.37
N SER A 20 14.40 -13.85 -10.26
CA SER A 20 14.32 -12.51 -10.81
C SER A 20 14.89 -11.47 -9.85
N ALA A 21 16.22 -11.32 -9.90
CA ALA A 21 17.03 -10.29 -9.25
C ALA A 21 17.29 -10.48 -7.73
N PRO A 22 18.54 -10.23 -7.26
CA PRO A 22 18.86 -10.25 -5.84
C PRO A 22 18.27 -9.01 -5.15
N MET A 23 16.95 -9.02 -4.93
CA MET A 23 16.29 -8.04 -4.06
C MET A 23 16.67 -8.36 -2.62
N THR A 24 17.74 -7.74 -2.14
CA THR A 24 18.23 -7.90 -0.77
C THR A 24 17.66 -6.85 0.18
N LYS A 25 16.97 -5.83 -0.35
CA LYS A 25 16.46 -4.70 0.42
C LYS A 25 14.98 -4.92 0.75
N GLN A 26 14.66 -4.82 2.03
CA GLN A 26 13.28 -4.66 2.46
C GLN A 26 12.77 -3.33 1.91
N HIS A 27 11.54 -3.33 1.41
CA HIS A 27 10.89 -2.10 1.01
C HIS A 27 9.75 -1.82 1.97
N GLU A 28 9.59 -0.55 2.31
CA GLU A 28 8.51 -0.13 3.17
C GLU A 28 7.85 1.09 2.55
N ALA A 29 6.54 1.21 2.72
CA ALA A 29 5.79 2.34 2.22
C ALA A 29 4.62 2.65 3.14
N VAL A 30 4.38 3.94 3.36
CA VAL A 30 3.16 4.43 3.98
C VAL A 30 2.21 4.88 2.88
N VAL A 31 0.94 4.50 3.01
CA VAL A 31 -0.09 4.75 2.02
C VAL A 31 -1.28 5.44 2.67
N GLU A 32 -1.81 6.42 1.95
CA GLU A 32 -3.07 7.09 2.26
C GLU A 32 -4.13 6.62 1.27
N VAL A 33 -5.20 5.99 1.79
CA VAL A 33 -6.32 5.48 1.00
C VAL A 33 -7.59 6.29 1.31
N PRO A 34 -8.24 6.93 0.31
CA PRO A 34 -9.48 7.66 0.54
C PRO A 34 -10.66 6.75 0.91
N LYS A 35 -11.41 7.08 1.97
CA LYS A 35 -12.56 6.28 2.43
C LYS A 35 -13.66 6.15 1.38
N TYR A 36 -13.92 7.21 0.61
CA TYR A 36 -14.94 7.18 -0.46
C TYR A 36 -14.65 6.09 -1.50
N LEU A 37 -13.37 5.82 -1.77
CA LEU A 37 -12.95 4.84 -2.75
C LEU A 37 -13.19 3.42 -2.25
N VAL A 38 -12.94 3.20 -0.95
CA VAL A 38 -13.23 1.94 -0.25
C VAL A 38 -14.73 1.65 -0.28
N GLN A 39 -15.56 2.64 0.06
CA GLN A 39 -17.03 2.53 0.04
C GLN A 39 -17.56 2.24 -1.37
N ARG A 40 -17.00 2.90 -2.38
CA ARG A 40 -17.34 2.64 -3.79
C ARG A 40 -17.02 1.20 -4.17
N LYS A 41 -15.80 0.72 -3.91
CA LYS A 41 -15.41 -0.67 -4.20
C LYS A 41 -16.23 -1.68 -3.42
N GLN A 42 -16.61 -1.38 -2.18
CA GLN A 42 -17.45 -2.24 -1.38
C GLN A 42 -18.85 -2.38 -1.99
N SER A 43 -19.40 -1.30 -2.54
CA SER A 43 -20.69 -1.30 -3.22
C SER A 43 -20.66 -2.04 -4.57
N GLU A 44 -19.49 -2.04 -5.25
CA GLU A 44 -19.27 -2.79 -6.49
C GLU A 44 -19.18 -4.32 -6.26
N ILE A 45 -18.80 -4.77 -5.05
CA ILE A 45 -18.62 -6.19 -4.73
C ILE A 45 -19.94 -6.79 -4.21
N THR A 46 -20.69 -7.43 -5.10
CA THR A 46 -22.04 -7.97 -4.83
C THR A 46 -22.06 -9.29 -4.06
N LYS A 47 -20.92 -9.99 -3.95
CA LYS A 47 -20.92 -11.44 -3.67
C LYS A 47 -20.46 -11.90 -2.29
N GLU A 48 -19.87 -11.04 -1.49
CA GLU A 48 -19.49 -11.30 -0.10
C GLU A 48 -18.98 -9.96 0.40
N ASN A 49 -19.55 -9.43 1.48
CA ASN A 49 -19.21 -8.10 1.97
C ASN A 49 -17.74 -8.12 2.44
N PRO A 50 -16.76 -7.68 1.63
CA PRO A 50 -15.37 -7.82 2.01
C PRO A 50 -15.16 -6.92 3.20
N ARG A 51 -14.41 -7.39 4.20
CA ARG A 51 -14.06 -6.53 5.33
C ARG A 51 -13.37 -5.29 4.76
N GLU A 52 -13.82 -4.10 5.12
CA GLU A 52 -13.31 -2.80 4.66
C GLU A 52 -11.77 -2.76 4.61
N LYS A 53 -11.13 -3.33 5.63
CA LYS A 53 -9.67 -3.48 5.73
C LYS A 53 -9.05 -4.24 4.56
N VAL A 54 -9.68 -5.28 4.03
CA VAL A 54 -9.18 -6.04 2.87
C VAL A 54 -9.16 -5.17 1.61
N ILE A 55 -10.20 -4.37 1.39
CA ILE A 55 -10.28 -3.45 0.26
C ILE A 55 -9.20 -2.37 0.40
N VAL A 56 -9.05 -1.80 1.59
CA VAL A 56 -7.99 -0.82 1.88
C VAL A 56 -6.61 -1.42 1.62
N LEU A 57 -6.35 -2.65 2.04
CA LEU A 57 -5.05 -3.30 1.83
C LEU A 57 -4.77 -3.59 0.35
N ASP A 58 -5.75 -4.04 -0.42
CA ASP A 58 -5.58 -4.24 -1.88
C ASP A 58 -5.23 -2.92 -2.59
N LEU A 59 -5.95 -1.84 -2.26
CA LEU A 59 -5.67 -0.50 -2.78
C LEU A 59 -4.29 -0.02 -2.37
N ALA A 60 -3.95 -0.17 -1.09
CA ALA A 60 -2.69 0.30 -0.54
C ALA A 60 -1.51 -0.43 -1.17
N ARG A 61 -1.61 -1.75 -1.33
CA ARG A 61 -0.58 -2.58 -1.95
C ARG A 61 -0.26 -2.15 -3.37
N ARG A 62 -1.28 -1.90 -4.19
CA ARG A 62 -1.09 -1.45 -5.59
C ARG A 62 -0.35 -0.12 -5.63
N ALA A 63 -0.80 0.85 -4.83
CA ALA A 63 -0.16 2.15 -4.76
C ALA A 63 1.28 2.09 -4.23
N ALA A 64 1.54 1.26 -3.21
CA ALA A 64 2.87 1.05 -2.63
C ALA A 64 3.84 0.41 -3.63
N LEU A 65 3.43 -0.64 -4.34
CA LEU A 65 4.25 -1.26 -5.38
C LEU A 65 4.53 -0.28 -6.53
N GLY A 66 3.57 0.59 -6.87
CA GLY A 66 3.79 1.67 -7.84
C GLY A 66 4.86 2.68 -7.42
N ALA A 67 5.11 2.85 -6.12
CA ALA A 67 6.15 3.73 -5.58
C ALA A 67 7.57 3.14 -5.68
N PHE A 68 7.71 1.85 -6.02
CA PHE A 68 9.03 1.23 -6.11
C PHE A 68 9.74 1.60 -7.41
N PRO A 69 11.07 1.83 -7.37
CA PRO A 69 11.79 2.46 -8.47
C PRO A 69 11.89 1.57 -9.72
N THR A 70 12.01 0.25 -9.59
CA THR A 70 12.22 -0.64 -10.74
C THR A 70 11.00 -1.48 -11.08
N VAL A 71 10.78 -1.75 -12.37
CA VAL A 71 9.66 -2.59 -12.85
C VAL A 71 9.61 -3.97 -12.18
N PRO A 72 10.75 -4.69 -11.98
CA PRO A 72 10.73 -5.96 -11.27
C PRO A 72 10.21 -5.84 -9.84
N GLU A 73 10.51 -4.74 -9.13
CA GLU A 73 10.04 -4.52 -7.75
C GLU A 73 8.53 -4.25 -7.69
N ARG A 74 7.87 -3.89 -8.79
CA ARG A 74 6.42 -3.59 -8.78
C ARG A 74 5.54 -4.82 -8.89
N VAL A 75 6.11 -6.02 -9.01
CA VAL A 75 5.38 -7.25 -9.29
C VAL A 75 4.71 -7.80 -8.02
N VAL A 76 3.39 -7.98 -8.09
CA VAL A 76 2.60 -8.62 -7.03
C VAL A 76 3.05 -10.07 -6.84
N GLY A 77 3.32 -10.47 -5.60
CA GLY A 77 3.66 -11.85 -5.23
C GLY A 77 5.15 -12.13 -5.02
N LEU A 78 6.04 -11.18 -5.34
CA LEU A 78 7.49 -11.28 -5.07
C LEU A 78 7.87 -11.07 -3.60
N TYR A 79 6.95 -10.50 -2.81
CA TYR A 79 7.20 -10.18 -1.40
C TYR A 79 6.31 -11.01 -0.49
N ASP A 80 6.86 -11.37 0.67
CA ASP A 80 6.07 -11.64 1.86
C ASP A 80 5.68 -10.30 2.48
N GLU A 81 4.40 -10.15 2.76
CA GLU A 81 3.85 -8.95 3.40
C GLU A 81 3.76 -9.19 4.90
N ASP A 82 4.52 -8.40 5.66
CA ASP A 82 4.39 -8.38 7.11
C ASP A 82 3.02 -7.82 7.52
N GLN A 83 2.66 -7.97 8.79
CA GLN A 83 1.39 -7.46 9.28
C GLN A 83 1.33 -5.93 9.10
N PRO A 84 0.28 -5.39 8.44
CA PRO A 84 0.18 -3.97 8.16
C PRO A 84 0.01 -3.16 9.45
N ILE A 85 0.71 -2.02 9.53
CA ILE A 85 0.58 -1.07 10.63
C ILE A 85 -0.45 -0.03 10.24
N TRP A 86 -1.47 0.16 11.08
CA TRP A 86 -2.54 1.13 10.85
C TRP A 86 -2.32 2.36 11.70
N TYR A 87 -2.39 3.54 11.10
CA TYR A 87 -2.28 4.80 11.82
C TYR A 87 -3.65 5.46 11.96
N GLU A 88 -3.87 6.06 13.14
CA GLU A 88 -5.08 6.86 13.36
C GLU A 88 -5.00 8.22 12.67
N ASP A 89 -3.78 8.78 12.62
CA ASP A 89 -3.45 10.09 12.07
C ASP A 89 -2.45 9.98 10.92
N ARG A 90 -2.34 11.06 10.14
CA ARG A 90 -1.43 11.15 9.00
C ARG A 90 0.03 11.03 9.47
N PRO A 91 0.79 10.02 9.02
CA PRO A 91 2.19 9.85 9.42
C PRO A 91 3.08 11.01 8.97
N HIS A 92 4.06 11.39 9.80
CA HIS A 92 4.93 12.55 9.58
C HIS A 92 5.67 12.54 8.23
N VAL A 93 6.11 11.35 7.77
CA VAL A 93 6.77 11.17 6.47
C VAL A 93 5.97 11.75 5.29
N MET A 94 4.64 11.77 5.40
CA MET A 94 3.76 12.30 4.34
C MET A 94 3.74 13.83 4.27
N ASN A 95 4.31 14.52 5.26
CA ASN A 95 4.43 15.98 5.32
C ASN A 95 5.85 16.46 5.01
N GLU A 96 6.85 15.59 5.20
CA GLU A 96 8.26 15.92 5.03
C GLU A 96 8.69 15.88 3.55
N ARG A 97 7.99 15.13 2.70
CA ARG A 97 8.37 14.96 1.30
C ARG A 97 7.19 14.72 0.35
N PRO A 98 7.38 14.94 -0.96
CA PRO A 98 6.37 14.65 -1.97
C PRO A 98 5.99 13.16 -2.02
N CYS A 99 4.78 12.90 -2.53
CA CYS A 99 4.29 11.56 -2.82
C CYS A 99 5.14 10.88 -3.92
N ASP A 100 5.49 9.60 -3.76
CA ASP A 100 6.24 8.87 -4.79
C ASP A 100 5.32 8.29 -5.87
N ASN A 101 4.07 7.94 -5.51
CA ASN A 101 3.10 7.40 -6.45
C ASN A 101 1.65 7.71 -6.05
N GLU A 102 0.84 8.12 -7.01
CA GLU A 102 -0.58 8.35 -6.84
C GLU A 102 -1.39 7.54 -7.87
N GLU A 103 -2.36 6.76 -7.39
CA GLU A 103 -3.26 5.98 -8.23
C GLU A 103 -4.70 6.12 -7.72
N ASN A 104 -5.58 6.69 -8.55
CA ASN A 104 -7.00 6.92 -8.22
C ASN A 104 -7.20 7.70 -6.89
N GLY A 105 -6.29 8.60 -6.55
CA GLY A 105 -6.29 9.35 -5.29
C GLY A 105 -5.72 8.58 -4.08
N THR A 106 -5.31 7.32 -4.25
CA THR A 106 -4.49 6.60 -3.27
C THR A 106 -3.04 7.03 -3.42
N ARG A 107 -2.42 7.51 -2.35
CA ARG A 107 -1.09 8.12 -2.37
C ARG A 107 -0.10 7.30 -1.56
N ALA A 108 1.10 7.06 -2.09
CA ALA A 108 2.12 6.25 -1.45
C ALA A 108 3.45 7.00 -1.30
N TRP A 109 4.07 6.80 -0.13
CA TRP A 109 5.39 7.29 0.24
C TRP A 109 6.24 6.11 0.69
N ARG A 110 7.30 5.81 -0.06
CA ARG A 110 8.35 4.87 0.34
C ARG A 110 9.06 5.32 1.63
N ILE A 111 9.42 4.40 2.49
CA ILE A 111 10.34 4.65 3.60
C ILE A 111 11.69 4.11 3.15
N VAL A 112 12.73 4.94 3.25
CA VAL A 112 14.10 4.67 2.79
C VAL A 112 15.07 4.48 3.94
#